data_AF-A0A447MNG4-F1
#
_entry.id   AF-A0A447MNG4-F1
#
_cell.length_a   1.000
_cell.length_b   1.000
_cell.length_c   1.000
_cell.angle_alpha   90.00
_cell.angle_beta   90.00
_cell.angle_gamma   90.00
#
_symmetry.space_group_name_H-M   'P 1'
#
loop_
_entity.id
_entity.type
_entity.pdbx_description
1 polymer ?
#
loop_
_entity_poly.entity_id
_entity_poly.type
_entity_poly.pdbx_seq_one_letter_code
_entity_poly.pdbx_strand_id
1 'polypeptide(L)'
;MRNVIAAVMASTLAFSALSQADEVVTSVNWHPAEANPLSSGQGHMFDGISLTEHQRQQMRDLMQRARHDRPPVNVSEVETMHRLVTAEKFDEAAVRAQAEKMAEEQVNSQIEMAKVRNQMYRLLTPEQQAALNQKHQQRMDQLRDVARMQQGSIQTLFSSNTRSNQ
;
A
#
# COMPACT_ATOMS: atom_id res chain seq x y z
N MET A 1 -3.50 -52.04 12.97
CA MET A 1 -4.27 -50.92 12.42
C MET A 1 -3.75 -49.64 13.06
N ARG A 2 -3.41 -48.63 12.25
CA ARG A 2 -2.79 -47.37 12.69
C ARG A 2 -3.86 -46.44 13.26
N ASN A 3 -3.66 -45.93 14.47
CA ASN A 3 -4.51 -44.90 15.06
C ASN A 3 -4.01 -43.53 14.57
N VAL A 4 -4.79 -42.87 13.73
CA VAL A 4 -4.50 -41.52 13.21
C VAL A 4 -5.12 -40.51 14.16
N ILE A 5 -4.28 -39.64 14.72
CA ILE A 5 -4.65 -38.51 15.57
C ILE A 5 -5.16 -37.39 14.66
N ALA A 6 -6.43 -37.03 14.78
CA ALA A 6 -7.00 -35.84 14.15
C ALA A 6 -6.95 -34.69 15.14
N ALA A 7 -5.98 -33.78 14.98
CA ALA A 7 -5.96 -32.50 15.67
C ALA A 7 -6.64 -31.47 14.76
N VAL A 8 -7.90 -31.14 15.05
CA VAL A 8 -8.63 -30.04 14.41
C VAL A 8 -8.27 -28.75 15.15
N MET A 9 -7.33 -27.99 14.61
CA MET A 9 -7.06 -26.63 15.08
C MET A 9 -8.07 -25.69 14.40
N ALA A 10 -9.14 -25.39 15.12
CA ALA A 10 -10.08 -24.34 14.76
C ALA A 10 -9.41 -22.97 14.98
N SER A 11 -8.80 -22.40 13.94
CA SER A 11 -8.32 -21.02 13.96
C SER A 11 -9.45 -20.09 13.54
N THR A 12 -10.17 -19.53 14.51
CA THR A 12 -11.12 -18.43 14.27
C THR A 12 -10.35 -17.13 14.05
N LEU A 13 -10.05 -16.80 12.80
CA LEU A 13 -9.75 -15.43 12.41
C LEU A 13 -11.07 -14.66 12.37
N ALA A 14 -11.34 -13.90 13.43
CA ALA A 14 -12.45 -12.96 13.50
C ALA A 14 -12.17 -11.79 12.53
N PHE A 15 -12.77 -11.86 11.34
CA PHE A 15 -12.84 -10.78 10.38
C PHE A 15 -13.98 -9.84 10.79
N SER A 16 -13.67 -8.58 11.07
CA SER A 16 -14.66 -7.55 11.39
C SER A 16 -15.54 -7.28 10.17
N ALA A 17 -16.84 -7.51 10.32
CA ALA A 17 -17.86 -7.27 9.31
C ALA A 17 -18.16 -5.77 9.15
N LEU A 18 -18.09 -5.27 7.92
CA LEU A 18 -18.96 -4.21 7.43
C LEU A 18 -19.73 -4.77 6.24
N SER A 19 -21.05 -4.83 6.39
CA SER A 19 -22.00 -5.33 5.42
C SER A 19 -22.01 -4.48 4.15
N GLN A 20 -21.72 -5.09 3.00
CA GLN A 20 -22.48 -4.89 1.77
C GLN A 20 -22.63 -6.26 1.08
N ALA A 21 -23.85 -6.51 0.64
CA ALA A 21 -24.32 -7.79 0.13
C ALA A 21 -23.78 -8.09 -1.28
N ASP A 22 -23.62 -9.39 -1.52
CA ASP A 22 -23.66 -10.06 -2.83
C ASP A 22 -22.52 -9.75 -3.83
N GLU A 23 -21.36 -10.32 -3.56
CA GLU A 23 -20.67 -11.29 -4.44
C GLU A 23 -19.45 -11.84 -3.68
N VAL A 24 -19.06 -13.08 -3.97
CA VAL A 24 -17.93 -13.78 -3.35
C VAL A 24 -16.62 -13.07 -3.72
N VAL A 25 -16.26 -12.04 -2.96
CA VAL A 25 -14.98 -11.34 -3.08
C VAL A 25 -13.92 -12.16 -2.33
N THR A 26 -13.18 -12.96 -3.08
CA THR A 26 -11.86 -13.47 -2.68
C THR A 26 -10.89 -12.29 -2.61
N SER A 27 -10.97 -11.46 -1.56
CA SER A 27 -9.99 -10.38 -1.33
C SER A 27 -8.70 -10.95 -0.75
N VAL A 28 -7.95 -11.67 -1.59
CA VAL A 28 -6.51 -11.78 -1.35
C VAL A 28 -5.95 -10.42 -1.71
N ASN A 29 -5.83 -9.54 -0.71
CA ASN A 29 -5.39 -8.16 -0.85
C ASN A 29 -3.89 -8.09 -1.21
N TRP A 30 -3.55 -8.56 -2.40
CA TRP A 30 -2.26 -8.39 -3.09
C TRP A 30 -2.36 -7.32 -4.17
N HIS A 31 -3.27 -6.36 -4.05
CA HIS A 31 -3.25 -5.18 -4.90
C HIS A 31 -2.08 -4.26 -4.47
N PRO A 32 -1.04 -4.05 -5.31
CA PRO A 32 0.09 -3.19 -4.96
C PRO A 32 -0.27 -1.70 -5.02
N ALA A 33 -1.53 -1.36 -5.28
CA ALA A 33 -1.99 0.01 -5.42
C ALA A 33 -2.53 0.61 -4.12
N GLU A 34 -3.04 -0.20 -3.16
CA GLU A 34 -3.92 0.36 -2.12
C GLU A 34 -3.44 0.27 -0.66
N ALA A 35 -2.35 -0.43 -0.35
CA ALA A 35 -1.97 -0.65 1.06
C ALA A 35 -0.61 -0.09 1.51
N ASN A 36 0.08 0.71 0.69
CA ASN A 36 1.13 1.58 1.20
C ASN A 36 0.58 2.99 1.36
N PRO A 37 0.28 3.47 2.59
CA PRO A 37 -0.09 4.88 2.81
C PRO A 37 1.00 5.85 2.34
N LEU A 38 2.25 5.37 2.13
CA LEU A 38 3.33 6.12 1.49
C LEU A 38 3.22 6.21 -0.04
N SER A 39 2.61 5.22 -0.71
CA SER A 39 2.50 5.16 -2.17
C SER A 39 1.25 5.88 -2.68
N SER A 40 0.11 5.74 -1.97
CA SER A 40 -1.13 6.46 -2.28
C SER A 40 -1.00 7.97 -2.11
N GLY A 41 -0.19 8.45 -1.14
CA GLY A 41 0.10 9.88 -0.96
C GLY A 41 0.97 10.50 -2.07
N GLN A 42 1.56 9.69 -2.96
CA GLN A 42 2.57 10.13 -3.92
C GLN A 42 1.97 10.51 -5.28
N GLY A 43 0.75 10.05 -5.60
CA GLY A 43 -0.04 10.53 -6.74
C GLY A 43 -0.53 11.98 -6.56
N HIS A 44 -0.63 12.42 -5.31
CA HIS A 44 -1.16 13.71 -4.88
C HIS A 44 -0.06 14.71 -4.46
N MET A 45 1.19 14.51 -4.91
CA MET A 45 2.32 15.36 -4.48
C MET A 45 2.12 16.83 -4.87
N PHE A 46 1.53 17.10 -6.03
CA PHE A 46 1.36 18.45 -6.58
C PHE A 46 -0.03 19.04 -6.32
N ASP A 47 -0.85 18.39 -5.48
CA ASP A 47 -2.24 18.78 -5.30
C ASP A 47 -2.41 20.11 -4.57
N GLY A 48 -3.23 20.97 -5.19
CA GLY A 48 -3.50 22.33 -4.75
C GLY A 48 -2.28 23.26 -4.81
N ILE A 49 -1.26 22.94 -5.60
CA ILE A 49 -0.29 23.94 -6.06
C ILE A 49 -0.91 24.68 -7.24
N SER A 50 -0.89 26.01 -7.19
CA SER A 50 -1.42 26.85 -8.27
C SER A 50 -0.48 26.79 -9.47
N LEU A 51 -0.82 26.00 -10.48
CA LEU A 51 -0.04 25.82 -11.70
C LEU A 51 -0.59 26.68 -12.84
N THR A 52 0.31 27.25 -13.65
CA THR A 52 -0.06 27.83 -14.95
C THR A 52 -0.61 26.74 -15.89
N GLU A 53 -1.37 27.13 -16.92
CA GLU A 53 -1.88 26.16 -17.91
C GLU A 53 -0.73 25.40 -18.57
N HIS A 54 0.34 26.11 -18.92
CA HIS A 54 1.51 25.52 -19.55
C HIS A 54 2.19 24.48 -18.65
N GLN A 55 2.45 24.80 -17.38
CA GLN A 55 3.00 23.83 -16.42
C GLN A 55 2.09 22.62 -16.26
N ARG A 56 0.77 22.84 -16.18
CA ARG A 56 -0.19 21.74 -16.03
C ARG A 56 -0.19 20.80 -17.22
N GLN A 57 -0.10 21.35 -18.45
CA GLN A 57 0.03 20.54 -19.66
C GLN A 57 1.33 19.72 -19.63
N GLN A 58 2.48 20.35 -19.37
CA GLN A 58 3.76 19.65 -19.30
C GLN A 58 3.76 18.53 -18.26
N MET A 59 3.18 18.78 -17.08
CA MET A 59 3.06 17.80 -16.01
C MET A 59 2.13 16.63 -16.40
N ARG A 60 1.02 16.90 -17.09
CA ARG A 60 0.14 15.85 -17.64
C ARG A 60 0.88 14.98 -18.64
N ASP A 61 1.60 15.59 -19.59
CA ASP A 61 2.31 14.87 -20.64
C ASP A 61 3.42 13.97 -20.07
N LEU A 62 4.18 14.48 -19.10
CA LEU A 62 5.20 13.70 -18.38
C LEU A 62 4.58 12.49 -17.65
N MET A 63 3.48 12.70 -16.94
CA MET A 63 2.81 11.62 -16.21
C MET A 63 2.14 10.60 -17.15
N GLN A 64 1.58 11.05 -18.26
CA GLN A 64 0.98 10.16 -19.26
C GLN A 64 2.04 9.28 -19.92
N ARG A 65 3.18 9.86 -20.31
CA ARG A 65 4.32 9.09 -20.83
C ARG A 65 4.82 8.08 -19.80
N ALA A 66 5.04 8.52 -18.57
CA ALA A 66 5.49 7.64 -17.48
C ALA A 66 4.52 6.48 -17.19
N ARG A 67 3.20 6.71 -17.33
CA ARG A 67 2.20 5.65 -17.19
C ARG A 67 2.22 4.68 -18.36
N HIS A 68 2.48 5.17 -19.57
CA HIS A 68 2.58 4.34 -20.77
C HIS A 68 3.83 3.45 -20.75
N ASP A 69 4.96 4.00 -20.31
CA ASP A 69 6.23 3.29 -20.23
C ASP A 69 6.30 2.32 -19.03
N ARG A 70 5.33 2.40 -18.10
CA ARG A 70 5.27 1.51 -16.95
C ARG A 70 4.79 0.12 -17.40
N PRO A 71 5.54 -0.95 -17.08
CA PRO A 71 5.08 -2.30 -17.39
C PRO A 71 3.76 -2.60 -16.67
N PRO A 72 2.83 -3.31 -17.33
CA PRO A 72 1.60 -3.74 -16.70
C PRO A 72 1.90 -4.70 -15.55
N VAL A 73 0.96 -4.84 -14.61
CA VAL A 73 1.08 -5.78 -13.49
C VAL A 73 1.25 -7.19 -14.06
N ASN A 74 2.28 -7.90 -13.59
CA ASN A 74 2.53 -9.27 -13.99
C ASN A 74 1.54 -10.23 -13.32
N VAL A 75 0.43 -10.54 -14.01
CA VAL A 75 -0.64 -11.40 -13.49
C VAL A 75 -0.13 -12.78 -13.09
N SER A 76 0.87 -13.32 -13.81
CA SER A 76 1.45 -14.63 -13.50
C SER A 76 2.12 -14.67 -12.11
N GLU A 77 2.70 -13.56 -11.66
CA GLU A 77 3.32 -13.45 -10.35
C GLU A 77 2.28 -13.36 -9.24
N VAL A 78 1.17 -12.67 -9.49
CA VAL A 78 0.04 -12.61 -8.58
C VAL A 78 -0.59 -13.99 -8.41
N GLU A 79 -0.79 -14.73 -9.51
CA GLU A 79 -1.30 -16.10 -9.47
C GLU A 79 -0.34 -17.06 -8.74
N THR A 80 0.97 -16.90 -8.96
CA THR A 80 1.99 -17.70 -8.28
C THR A 80 1.95 -17.45 -6.78
N MET A 81 1.90 -16.19 -6.34
CA MET A 81 1.75 -15.85 -4.93
C MET A 81 0.45 -16.43 -4.35
N HIS A 82 -0.67 -16.32 -5.07
CA HIS A 82 -1.95 -16.89 -4.64
C HIS A 82 -1.85 -18.41 -4.41
N ARG A 83 -1.19 -19.14 -5.33
CA ARG A 83 -0.96 -20.59 -5.19
C ARG A 83 -0.12 -20.94 -3.97
N LEU A 84 0.93 -20.16 -3.68
CA LEU A 84 1.78 -20.37 -2.52
C LEU A 84 1.02 -20.15 -1.20
N VAL A 85 0.14 -19.14 -1.17
CA VAL A 85 -0.70 -18.82 -0.01
C VAL A 85 -1.79 -19.87 0.23
N THR A 86 -2.30 -20.48 -0.84
CA THR A 86 -3.39 -21.49 -0.78
C THR A 86 -2.89 -22.93 -0.74
N ALA A 87 -1.57 -23.15 -0.67
CA ALA A 87 -0.97 -24.47 -0.62
C ALA A 87 -1.34 -25.21 0.68
N GLU A 88 -1.50 -26.54 0.60
CA GLU A 88 -1.80 -27.39 1.76
C GLU A 88 -0.74 -27.29 2.85
N LYS A 89 0.52 -27.09 2.47
CA LYS A 89 1.65 -26.83 3.36
C LYS A 89 2.29 -25.50 3.00
N PHE A 90 2.51 -24.68 4.02
CA PHE A 90 3.16 -23.40 3.85
C PHE A 90 4.66 -23.56 3.58
N ASP A 91 5.11 -23.04 2.44
CA ASP A 91 6.52 -22.98 2.06
C ASP A 91 7.01 -21.53 2.19
N GLU A 92 7.61 -21.23 3.33
CA GLU A 92 8.13 -19.89 3.64
C GLU A 92 9.24 -19.46 2.64
N ALA A 93 10.07 -20.40 2.20
CA ALA A 93 11.18 -20.10 1.30
C ALA A 93 10.67 -19.73 -0.10
N ALA A 94 9.67 -20.46 -0.60
CA ALA A 94 9.03 -20.14 -1.88
C ALA A 94 8.27 -18.81 -1.84
N VAL A 95 7.55 -18.53 -0.74
CA VAL A 95 6.87 -17.24 -0.55
C VAL A 95 7.86 -16.09 -0.50
N ARG A 96 8.97 -16.24 0.24
CA ARG A 96 10.03 -15.22 0.31
C ARG A 96 10.61 -14.93 -1.07
N ALA A 97 10.99 -15.96 -1.82
CA ALA A 97 11.56 -15.80 -3.15
C ALA A 97 10.59 -15.10 -4.13
N GLN A 98 9.31 -15.47 -4.09
CA GLN A 98 8.28 -14.83 -4.91
C GLN A 98 8.07 -13.36 -4.51
N ALA A 99 8.08 -13.06 -3.20
CA ALA A 99 7.94 -11.69 -2.70
C ALA A 99 9.15 -10.81 -3.07
N GLU A 100 10.36 -11.33 -3.00
CA GLU A 100 11.59 -10.63 -3.40
C GLU A 100 11.56 -10.26 -4.88
N LYS A 101 11.13 -11.19 -5.74
CA LYS A 101 10.96 -10.95 -7.17
C LYS A 101 9.99 -9.81 -7.46
N MET A 102 8.80 -9.86 -6.84
CA MET A 102 7.79 -8.81 -7.00
C MET A 102 8.26 -7.46 -6.42
N ALA A 103 9.04 -7.49 -5.33
CA ALA A 103 9.60 -6.28 -4.73
C ALA A 103 10.61 -5.59 -5.65
N GLU A 104 11.42 -6.34 -6.40
CA GLU A 104 12.37 -5.79 -7.37
C GLU A 104 11.66 -4.99 -8.47
N GLU A 105 10.60 -5.54 -9.08
CA GLU A 105 9.79 -4.84 -10.07
C GLU A 105 9.16 -3.55 -9.50
N GLN A 106 8.71 -3.63 -8.25
CA GLN A 106 8.10 -2.52 -7.56
C GLN A 106 9.10 -1.41 -7.22
N VAL A 107 10.34 -1.75 -6.85
CA VAL A 107 11.42 -0.79 -6.62
C VAL A 107 11.76 -0.06 -7.92
N ASN A 108 11.93 -0.80 -9.03
CA ASN A 108 12.20 -0.22 -10.34
C ASN A 108 11.09 0.76 -10.76
N SER A 109 9.83 0.36 -10.58
CA SER A 109 8.67 1.24 -10.83
C SER A 109 8.69 2.52 -9.97
N GLN A 110 9.05 2.40 -8.69
CA GLN A 110 9.14 3.55 -7.79
C GLN A 110 10.24 4.53 -8.21
N ILE A 111 11.40 4.01 -8.62
CA ILE A 111 12.52 4.83 -9.09
C ILE A 111 12.13 5.64 -10.32
N GLU A 112 11.51 5.01 -11.32
CA GLU A 112 11.07 5.71 -12.54
C GLU A 112 10.03 6.80 -12.22
N MET A 113 9.06 6.49 -11.37
CA MET A 113 8.07 7.49 -10.96
C MET A 113 8.69 8.61 -10.11
N ALA A 114 9.71 8.32 -9.30
CA ALA A 114 10.44 9.34 -8.55
C ALA A 114 11.21 10.28 -9.48
N LYS A 115 11.84 9.77 -10.56
CA LYS A 115 12.49 10.59 -11.59
C LYS A 115 11.49 11.52 -12.28
N VAL A 116 10.32 11.02 -12.66
CA VAL A 116 9.25 11.81 -13.30
C VAL A 116 8.77 12.91 -12.37
N ARG A 117 8.52 12.61 -11.10
CA ARG A 117 8.14 13.62 -10.10
C ARG A 117 9.24 14.66 -9.89
N ASN A 118 10.51 14.27 -9.92
CA ASN A 118 11.60 15.24 -9.84
C ASN A 118 11.61 16.19 -11.06
N GLN A 119 11.39 15.67 -12.28
CA GLN A 119 11.26 16.51 -13.47
C GLN A 119 10.10 17.50 -13.35
N MET A 120 8.94 17.02 -12.89
CA MET A 120 7.77 17.87 -12.63
C MET A 120 8.06 18.94 -11.57
N TYR A 121 8.76 18.60 -10.49
CA TYR A 121 9.16 19.56 -9.45
C TYR A 121 10.04 20.68 -10.00
N ARG A 122 10.94 20.36 -10.95
CA ARG A 122 11.80 21.36 -11.61
C ARG A 122 11.06 22.30 -12.55
N LEU A 123 9.81 22.01 -12.92
CA LEU A 123 8.96 22.93 -13.69
C LEU A 123 8.33 24.01 -12.80
N LEU A 124 8.35 23.84 -11.48
CA LEU A 124 7.76 24.77 -10.52
C LEU A 124 8.67 25.99 -10.29
N THR A 125 8.05 27.14 -10.04
CA THR A 125 8.76 28.33 -9.55
C THR A 125 9.22 28.12 -8.10
N PRO A 126 10.20 28.89 -7.61
CA PRO A 126 10.64 28.81 -6.22
C PRO A 126 9.50 28.98 -5.21
N GLU A 127 8.54 29.86 -5.48
CA GLU A 127 7.37 30.10 -4.62
C GLU A 127 6.44 28.88 -4.60
N GLN A 128 6.19 28.26 -5.76
CA GLN A 128 5.41 27.03 -5.86
C GLN A 128 6.09 25.86 -5.14
N GLN A 129 7.42 25.75 -5.23
CA GLN A 129 8.20 24.74 -4.51
C GLN A 129 8.11 24.92 -3.00
N ALA A 130 8.19 26.16 -2.50
CA ALA A 130 8.01 26.46 -1.08
C ALA A 130 6.60 26.07 -0.59
N ALA A 131 5.56 26.41 -1.36
CA ALA A 131 4.19 26.01 -1.06
C ALA A 131 4.02 24.48 -1.05
N LEU A 132 4.65 23.76 -1.98
CA LEU A 132 4.66 22.30 -2.01
C LEU A 132 5.30 21.70 -0.77
N ASN A 133 6.48 22.20 -0.37
CA ASN A 133 7.18 21.73 0.82
C ASN A 133 6.38 21.99 2.10
N GLN A 134 5.72 23.14 2.22
CA GLN A 134 4.86 23.45 3.35
C GLN A 134 3.67 22.46 3.45
N LYS A 135 3.01 22.17 2.32
CA LYS A 135 1.94 21.18 2.28
C LYS A 135 2.42 19.77 2.61
N HIS A 136 3.61 19.40 2.14
CA HIS A 136 4.22 18.13 2.48
C HIS A 136 4.41 18.01 4.00
N GLN A 137 4.95 19.05 4.63
CA GLN A 137 5.13 19.08 6.09
C GLN A 137 3.80 18.91 6.82
N GLN A 138 2.76 19.65 6.42
CA GLN A 138 1.41 19.52 7.00
C GLN A 138 0.86 18.09 6.88
N ARG A 139 1.03 17.47 5.71
CA ARG A 139 0.62 16.07 5.49
C ARG A 139 1.38 15.12 6.40
N MET A 140 2.68 15.33 6.59
CA MET A 140 3.50 14.49 7.47
C MET A 140 3.09 14.65 8.93
N ASP A 141 2.75 15.86 9.36
CA ASP A 141 2.27 16.10 10.73
C ASP A 141 0.93 15.40 10.97
N GLN A 142 -0.01 15.48 10.03
CA GLN A 142 -1.28 14.73 10.09
C GLN A 142 -1.05 13.21 10.17
N LEU A 143 -0.14 12.67 9.35
CA LEU A 143 0.18 11.23 9.39
C LEU A 143 0.81 10.82 10.72
N ARG A 144 1.68 11.65 11.31
CA ARG A 144 2.26 11.41 12.65
C ARG A 144 1.18 11.39 13.72
N ASP A 145 0.22 12.30 13.65
CA ASP A 145 -0.87 12.37 14.62
C ASP A 145 -1.80 11.15 14.51
N VAL A 146 -2.14 10.71 13.30
CA VAL A 146 -2.89 9.46 13.08
C VAL A 146 -2.10 8.26 13.64
N ALA A 147 -0.80 8.19 13.40
CA ALA A 147 0.04 7.12 13.93
C ALA A 147 0.06 7.09 15.47
N ARG A 148 0.11 8.26 16.12
CA ARG A 148 0.00 8.38 17.59
C ARG A 148 -1.36 7.93 18.10
N MET A 149 -2.45 8.29 17.42
CA MET A 149 -3.80 7.86 17.80
C MET A 149 -3.95 6.34 17.72
N GLN A 150 -3.41 5.70 16.67
CA GLN A 150 -3.42 4.24 16.54
C GLN A 150 -2.68 3.55 17.69
N GLN A 151 -1.53 4.09 18.12
CA GLN A 151 -0.79 3.56 19.26
C GLN A 151 -1.59 3.71 20.57
N GLY A 152 -2.28 4.82 20.76
CA GLY A 152 -3.14 5.05 21.92
C GLY A 152 -4.35 4.11 21.96
N SER A 153 -5.01 3.87 20.82
CA SER A 153 -6.14 2.93 20.73
C SER A 153 -5.75 1.48 20.95
N ILE A 154 -4.54 1.09 20.52
CA ILE A 154 -3.99 -0.24 20.79
C ILE A 154 -3.82 -0.42 22.31
N GLN A 155 -3.24 0.56 23.01
CA GLN A 155 -3.03 0.48 24.47
C GLN A 155 -4.33 0.39 25.30
N THR A 156 -5.40 1.07 24.88
CA THR A 156 -6.69 1.01 25.58
C THR A 156 -7.39 -0.33 25.40
N LEU A 157 -7.34 -0.93 24.21
CA LEU A 157 -7.92 -2.25 23.93
C LEU A 157 -7.25 -3.38 24.72
N PHE A 158 -5.93 -3.31 24.93
CA PHE A 158 -5.22 -4.30 25.76
C PHE A 158 -5.41 -4.09 27.27
N SER A 159 -5.73 -2.86 27.70
CA SER A 159 -5.96 -2.55 29.12
C SER A 159 -7.38 -2.90 29.60
N SER A 160 -8.36 -2.98 28.70
CA SER A 160 -9.73 -3.37 29.06
C SER A 160 -9.91 -4.88 29.33
N ASN A 161 -8.99 -5.73 28.87
CA ASN A 161 -9.09 -7.19 29.05
C ASN A 161 -8.54 -7.70 30.41
N THR A 162 -7.87 -6.87 31.21
CA THR A 162 -7.27 -7.30 32.49
C THR A 162 -8.11 -6.96 33.72
N ARG A 163 -9.30 -6.35 33.57
CA ARG A 163 -10.11 -5.87 34.71
C ARG A 163 -11.39 -6.66 35.00
N SER A 164 -11.64 -7.76 34.31
CA SER A 164 -12.81 -8.62 34.54
C SER A 164 -12.40 -10.02 35.03
N ASN A 165 -11.69 -10.06 36.16
CA ASN A 165 -11.54 -11.27 36.97
C ASN A 165 -11.13 -10.87 38.40
N GLN A 166 -12.08 -10.32 39.16
CA GLN A 166 -12.05 -10.24 40.61
C GLN A 166 -13.47 -10.20 41.16
#